data_AF-A0A6S6YF28-F1
#
_entry.id   AF-A0A6S6YF28-F1
#
_cell.length_a   1.000
_cell.length_b   1.000
_cell.length_c   1.000
_cell.angle_alpha   90.00
_cell.angle_beta   90.00
_cell.angle_gamma   90.00
#
_symmetry.space_group_name_H-M   'P 1'
#
loop_
_entity.id
_entity.type
_entity.pdbx_description
1 polymer ?
#
loop_
_entity_poly.entity_id
_entity_poly.type
_entity_poly.pdbx_seq_one_letter_code
_entity_poly.pdbx_strand_id
1 'polypeptide(L)'
;MAVSAETSMTRARLRFEEQVAERGTGRFVNREQHDGAYVGMAQTVATLEREKLVDAVRLYDAQQRPIYENRQERGEWQHAPDAARALEQERSRQWTHAERRDHVSALEDIHALAKQREGVRDNVTYTVRTASDGKVITETHNVLPRRQG
;
A
#
# COMPACT_ATOMS: atom_id res chain seq x y z
N MET A 1 -0.95 3.02 -9.90
CA MET A 1 -2.11 2.30 -9.34
C MET A 1 -2.98 3.28 -8.58
N ALA A 2 -4.23 3.44 -9.01
CA ALA A 2 -5.23 4.28 -8.39
C ALA A 2 -6.17 3.38 -7.59
N VAL A 3 -5.90 3.25 -6.29
CA VAL A 3 -6.68 2.42 -5.37
C VAL A 3 -6.89 3.18 -4.07
N SER A 4 -7.98 2.91 -3.37
CA SER A 4 -8.28 3.54 -2.08
C SER A 4 -7.20 3.28 -1.03
N ALA A 5 -7.07 4.17 -0.04
CA ALA A 5 -6.06 4.08 1.02
C ALA A 5 -6.24 2.79 1.83
N GLU A 6 -7.49 2.42 2.10
CA GLU A 6 -7.86 1.19 2.77
C GLU A 6 -7.40 -0.05 1.99
N THR A 7 -7.65 -0.10 0.66
CA THR A 7 -7.18 -1.20 -0.20
C THR A 7 -5.65 -1.29 -0.21
N SER A 8 -4.98 -0.15 -0.31
CA SER A 8 -3.52 -0.07 -0.29
C SER A 8 -2.94 -0.62 1.03
N MET A 9 -3.54 -0.23 2.16
CA MET A 9 -3.14 -0.70 3.49
C MET A 9 -3.40 -2.19 3.69
N THR A 10 -4.59 -2.69 3.30
CA THR A 10 -4.92 -4.12 3.39
C THR A 10 -3.94 -4.97 2.58
N ARG A 11 -3.61 -4.55 1.34
CA ARG A 11 -2.60 -5.23 0.52
C ARG A 11 -1.19 -5.14 1.10
N ALA A 12 -0.84 -4.05 1.80
CA ALA A 12 0.43 -3.96 2.52
C ALA A 12 0.48 -4.93 3.71
N ARG A 13 -0.63 -5.09 4.42
CA ARG A 13 -0.74 -6.04 5.53
C ARG A 13 -0.68 -7.49 5.05
N LEU A 14 -1.43 -7.84 4.02
CA LEU A 14 -1.41 -9.19 3.44
C LEU A 14 0.01 -9.61 3.05
N ARG A 15 0.72 -8.78 2.28
CA ARG A 15 2.12 -9.04 1.89
C ARG A 15 3.04 -9.25 3.08
N PHE A 16 2.84 -8.50 4.16
CA PHE A 16 3.64 -8.69 5.37
C PHE A 16 3.37 -10.04 6.02
N GLU A 17 2.10 -10.43 6.17
CA GLU A 17 1.75 -11.72 6.76
C GLU A 17 2.23 -12.90 5.88
N GLU A 18 2.14 -12.78 4.55
CA GLU A 18 2.70 -13.75 3.60
C GLU A 18 4.22 -13.89 3.75
N GLN A 19 4.96 -12.77 3.85
CA GLN A 19 6.41 -12.78 4.07
C GLN A 19 6.77 -13.46 5.39
N VAL A 20 6.03 -13.17 6.46
CA VAL A 20 6.26 -13.79 7.76
C VAL A 20 5.96 -15.30 7.70
N ALA A 21 4.90 -15.72 7.01
CA ALA A 21 4.57 -17.13 6.84
C ALA A 21 5.62 -17.88 6.00
N GLU A 22 6.14 -17.26 4.92
CA GLU A 22 7.13 -17.87 4.03
C GLU A 22 8.54 -17.90 4.64
N ARG A 23 8.95 -16.81 5.33
CA ARG A 23 10.36 -16.55 5.68
C ARG A 23 10.60 -16.38 7.18
N GLY A 24 9.56 -16.45 8.01
CA GLY A 24 9.60 -16.14 9.45
C GLY A 24 9.78 -14.65 9.77
N THR A 25 10.04 -13.80 8.77
CA THR A 25 10.27 -12.36 8.93
C THR A 25 9.65 -11.59 7.77
N GLY A 26 9.23 -10.34 8.02
CA GLY A 26 8.62 -9.48 7.01
C GLY A 26 8.81 -8.00 7.34
N ARG A 27 8.76 -7.13 6.33
CA ARG A 27 8.79 -5.68 6.53
C ARG A 27 7.38 -5.12 6.44
N PHE A 28 6.96 -4.42 7.49
CA PHE A 28 5.69 -3.72 7.50
C PHE A 28 5.92 -2.21 7.40
N VAL A 29 5.18 -1.54 6.52
CA VAL A 29 5.14 -0.08 6.45
C VAL A 29 4.13 0.39 7.49
N ASN A 30 4.53 1.32 8.37
CA ASN A 30 3.60 1.86 9.36
C ASN A 30 2.56 2.78 8.69
N ARG A 31 1.44 3.05 9.38
CA ARG A 31 0.33 3.84 8.81
C ARG A 31 0.77 5.26 8.42
N GLU A 32 1.57 5.92 9.24
CA GLU A 32 2.02 7.29 8.99
C GLU A 32 2.86 7.41 7.70
N GLN A 33 3.86 6.53 7.52
CA GLN A 33 4.69 6.50 6.32
C GLN A 33 3.86 6.13 5.08
N HIS A 34 2.92 5.20 5.22
CA HIS A 34 1.98 4.87 4.15
C HIS A 34 1.16 6.10 3.74
N ASP A 35 0.54 6.78 4.70
CA ASP A 35 -0.36 7.89 4.45
C ASP A 35 0.41 9.08 3.85
N GLY A 36 1.61 9.37 4.35
CA GLY A 36 2.51 10.37 3.77
C GLY A 36 2.86 10.07 2.31
N ALA A 37 3.27 8.84 2.01
CA ALA A 37 3.55 8.42 0.63
C ALA A 37 2.29 8.43 -0.25
N TYR A 38 1.14 8.05 0.31
CA TYR A 38 -0.13 7.98 -0.40
C TYR A 38 -0.63 9.36 -0.82
N VAL A 39 -0.53 10.35 0.07
CA VAL A 39 -0.84 11.77 -0.21
C VAL A 39 0.16 12.35 -1.20
N GLY A 40 1.46 12.15 -0.96
CA GLY A 40 2.53 12.68 -1.83
C GLY A 40 2.42 12.21 -3.29
N MET A 41 1.93 10.99 -3.52
CA MET A 41 1.77 10.42 -4.87
C MET A 41 0.93 11.30 -5.81
N ALA A 42 -0.17 11.89 -5.33
CA ALA A 42 -1.02 12.73 -6.17
C ALA A 42 -0.30 14.01 -6.60
N GLN A 43 0.46 14.62 -5.69
CA GLN A 43 1.29 15.79 -5.95
C GLN A 43 2.44 15.48 -6.91
N THR A 44 3.07 14.30 -6.76
CA THR A 44 4.12 13.83 -7.67
C THR A 44 3.58 13.65 -9.08
N VAL A 45 2.44 12.96 -9.24
CA VAL A 45 1.82 12.75 -10.55
C VAL A 45 1.43 14.08 -11.20
N ALA A 46 0.83 15.01 -10.44
CA ALA A 46 0.50 16.35 -10.92
C ALA A 46 1.74 17.11 -11.42
N THR A 47 2.86 16.99 -10.70
CA THR A 47 4.11 17.67 -11.03
C THR A 47 4.76 17.05 -12.27
N LEU A 48 4.83 15.73 -12.36
CA LEU A 48 5.37 15.03 -13.54
C LEU A 48 4.62 15.40 -14.82
N GLU A 49 3.29 15.51 -14.73
CA GLU A 49 2.45 15.87 -15.86
C GLU A 49 2.57 17.36 -16.23
N ARG A 50 2.48 18.27 -15.24
CA ARG A 50 2.57 19.72 -15.47
C ARG A 50 3.92 20.13 -16.04
N GLU A 51 5.01 19.61 -15.47
CA GLU A 51 6.38 19.94 -15.86
C GLU A 51 6.84 19.11 -17.08
N LYS A 52 5.96 18.30 -17.69
CA LYS A 52 6.25 17.50 -18.89
C LYS A 52 7.49 16.61 -18.75
N LEU A 53 7.74 16.07 -17.56
CA LEU A 53 8.94 15.30 -17.24
C LEU A 53 8.90 13.83 -17.71
N VAL A 54 7.79 13.39 -18.30
CA VAL A 54 7.56 12.02 -18.77
C VAL A 54 6.85 12.03 -20.12
N ASP A 55 7.16 11.04 -20.98
CA ASP A 55 6.53 10.92 -22.31
C ASP A 55 5.05 10.51 -22.24
N ALA A 56 4.65 9.84 -21.16
CA ALA A 56 3.27 9.44 -20.93
C ALA A 56 2.96 9.23 -19.44
N VAL A 57 1.73 9.53 -19.05
CA VAL A 57 1.15 9.21 -17.75
C VAL A 57 0.04 8.20 -17.94
N ARG A 58 0.11 7.07 -17.23
CA ARG A 58 -0.94 6.04 -17.21
C ARG A 58 -1.36 5.72 -15.79
N LEU A 59 -2.66 5.67 -15.56
CA LEU A 59 -3.24 5.22 -14.30
C LEU A 59 -4.03 3.94 -14.53
N TYR A 60 -3.89 3.03 -13.58
CA TYR A 60 -4.57 1.73 -13.58
C TYR A 60 -5.31 1.55 -12.27
N ASP A 61 -6.50 0.96 -12.34
CA ASP A 61 -7.29 0.59 -11.16
C ASP A 61 -6.76 -0.68 -10.46
N ALA A 62 -7.47 -1.13 -9.42
CA ALA A 62 -7.11 -2.31 -8.64
C ALA A 62 -7.04 -3.61 -9.46
N GLN A 63 -7.72 -3.68 -10.61
CA GLN A 63 -7.82 -4.81 -11.53
C GLN A 63 -6.90 -4.65 -12.76
N GLN A 64 -5.93 -3.72 -12.73
CA GLN A 64 -5.02 -3.43 -13.84
C GLN A 64 -5.71 -2.86 -15.09
N ARG A 65 -6.93 -2.33 -14.98
CA ARG A 65 -7.59 -1.68 -16.11
C ARG A 65 -7.13 -0.22 -16.21
N PRO A 66 -6.80 0.28 -17.41
CA PRO A 66 -6.41 1.67 -17.59
C PRO A 66 -7.63 2.58 -17.35
N ILE A 67 -7.46 3.58 -16.48
CA ILE A 67 -8.50 4.59 -16.18
C ILE A 67 -8.12 5.97 -16.69
N TYR A 68 -6.85 6.20 -17.00
CA TYR A 68 -6.32 7.45 -17.53
C TYR A 68 -5.07 7.16 -18.36
N GLU A 69 -4.97 7.80 -19.51
CA GLU A 69 -3.75 7.86 -20.31
C GLU A 69 -3.61 9.25 -20.91
N ASN A 70 -2.43 9.84 -20.78
CA ASN A 70 -2.04 11.04 -21.49
C ASN A 70 -0.61 10.87 -22.00
N ARG A 71 -0.33 11.31 -23.22
CA ARG A 71 0.96 11.14 -23.89
C ARG A 71 1.39 12.46 -24.49
N GLN A 72 2.70 12.70 -24.50
CA GLN A 72 3.27 13.82 -25.23
C GLN A 72 3.41 13.51 -26.72
N GLU A 73 2.93 14.41 -27.55
CA GLU A 73 3.23 14.49 -28.98
C GLU A 73 3.95 15.81 -29.25
N ARG A 74 5.19 15.72 -29.76
CA ARG A 74 6.03 16.89 -30.07
C ARG A 74 6.21 17.85 -28.87
N GLY A 75 6.27 17.31 -27.66
CA GLY A 75 6.44 18.08 -26.42
C GLY A 75 5.14 18.72 -25.90
N GLU A 76 4.00 18.45 -26.52
CA GLU A 76 2.68 18.87 -26.06
C GLU A 76 1.84 17.68 -25.64
N TRP A 77 1.01 17.83 -24.62
CA TRP A 77 0.11 16.77 -24.22
C TRP A 77 -1.01 16.59 -25.25
N GLN A 78 -1.35 15.34 -25.56
CA GLN A 78 -2.53 15.01 -26.39
C GLN A 78 -3.84 15.49 -25.73
N HIS A 79 -3.89 15.45 -24.41
CA HIS A 79 -5.03 15.91 -23.61
C HIS A 79 -4.59 16.89 -22.52
N ALA A 80 -5.52 17.73 -22.05
CA ALA A 80 -5.24 18.60 -20.91
C ALA A 80 -4.78 17.77 -19.68
N PRO A 81 -3.70 18.18 -18.99
CA PRO A 81 -3.24 17.51 -17.78
C PRO A 81 -4.34 17.36 -16.75
N ASP A 82 -4.58 16.12 -16.31
CA ASP A 82 -5.69 15.81 -15.40
C ASP A 82 -5.47 14.52 -14.60
N ALA A 83 -4.26 13.96 -14.62
CA ALA A 83 -3.97 12.68 -14.00
C ALA A 83 -4.21 12.69 -12.48
N ALA A 84 -3.88 13.80 -11.80
CA ALA A 84 -4.09 13.89 -10.34
C ALA A 84 -5.57 13.85 -9.96
N ARG A 85 -6.44 14.52 -10.74
CA ARG A 85 -7.88 14.49 -10.53
C ARG A 85 -8.45 13.10 -10.80
N ALA A 86 -8.03 12.46 -11.90
CA ALA A 86 -8.43 11.09 -12.23
C ALA A 86 -8.02 10.10 -11.13
N LEU A 87 -6.81 10.27 -10.57
CA LEU A 87 -6.32 9.49 -9.44
C LEU A 87 -7.18 9.67 -8.18
N GLU A 88 -7.47 10.91 -7.80
CA GLU A 88 -8.30 11.22 -6.63
C GLU A 88 -9.75 10.77 -6.78
N GLN A 89 -10.31 10.89 -7.98
CA GLN A 89 -11.65 10.41 -8.30
C GLN A 89 -11.74 8.89 -8.14
N GLU A 90 -10.77 8.13 -8.64
CA GLU A 90 -10.76 6.68 -8.45
C GLU A 90 -10.54 6.31 -6.97
N ARG A 91 -9.67 7.04 -6.26
CA ARG A 91 -9.40 6.81 -4.83
C ARG A 91 -10.61 7.04 -3.93
N SER A 92 -11.50 7.96 -4.33
CA SER A 92 -12.73 8.32 -3.61
C SER A 92 -13.96 7.55 -4.08
N ARG A 93 -13.83 6.75 -5.14
CA ARG A 93 -14.91 5.95 -5.71
C ARG A 93 -15.42 4.92 -4.70
N GLN A 94 -16.72 4.75 -4.65
CA GLN A 94 -17.31 3.65 -3.90
C GLN A 94 -16.94 2.30 -4.53
N TRP A 95 -16.63 1.31 -3.69
CA TRP A 95 -16.36 -0.04 -4.16
C TRP A 95 -17.59 -0.68 -4.80
N THR A 96 -17.34 -1.38 -5.89
CA THR A 96 -18.28 -2.37 -6.45
C THR A 96 -18.44 -3.54 -5.49
N HIS A 97 -19.51 -4.31 -5.69
CA HIS A 97 -19.73 -5.53 -4.91
C HIS A 97 -18.58 -6.54 -5.05
N ALA A 98 -18.00 -6.68 -6.25
CA ALA A 98 -16.85 -7.55 -6.49
C ALA A 98 -15.63 -7.09 -5.67
N GLU A 99 -15.27 -5.80 -5.75
CA GLU A 99 -14.15 -5.23 -4.99
C GLU A 99 -14.33 -5.39 -3.48
N ARG A 100 -15.56 -5.24 -2.97
CA ARG A 100 -15.85 -5.47 -1.55
C ARG A 100 -15.63 -6.93 -1.16
N ARG A 101 -16.04 -7.89 -2.00
CA ARG A 101 -15.78 -9.32 -1.74
C ARG A 101 -14.28 -9.62 -1.73
N ASP A 102 -13.54 -9.10 -2.71
CA ASP A 102 -12.09 -9.28 -2.78
C ASP A 102 -11.41 -8.70 -1.54
N HIS A 103 -11.90 -7.55 -1.05
CA HIS A 103 -11.41 -6.94 0.19
C HIS A 103 -11.68 -7.83 1.42
N VAL A 104 -12.89 -8.38 1.55
CA VAL A 104 -13.23 -9.30 2.65
C VAL A 104 -12.36 -10.55 2.60
N SER A 105 -12.17 -11.15 1.42
CA SER A 105 -11.28 -12.30 1.24
C SER A 105 -9.86 -12.00 1.72
N ALA A 106 -9.31 -10.82 1.37
CA ALA A 106 -7.99 -10.43 1.82
C ALA A 106 -7.90 -10.26 3.35
N LEU A 107 -8.98 -9.81 4.01
CA LEU A 107 -9.04 -9.73 5.48
C LEU A 107 -9.10 -11.12 6.12
N GLU A 108 -9.81 -12.07 5.52
CA GLU A 108 -9.87 -13.46 5.96
C GLU A 108 -8.48 -14.11 5.86
N ASP A 109 -7.76 -13.90 4.76
CA ASP A 109 -6.39 -14.38 4.57
C ASP A 109 -5.43 -13.79 5.61
N ILE A 110 -5.48 -12.48 5.83
CA ILE A 110 -4.70 -11.80 6.88
C ILE A 110 -4.98 -12.43 8.24
N HIS A 111 -6.25 -12.67 8.57
CA HIS A 111 -6.64 -13.26 9.85
C HIS A 111 -6.13 -14.69 10.01
N ALA A 112 -6.21 -15.50 8.96
CA ALA A 112 -5.71 -16.87 8.94
C ALA A 112 -4.19 -16.90 9.16
N LEU A 113 -3.43 -16.08 8.42
CA LEU A 113 -1.97 -15.99 8.55
C LEU A 113 -1.56 -15.43 9.92
N ALA A 114 -2.28 -14.42 10.43
CA ALA A 114 -2.02 -13.86 11.75
C ALA A 114 -2.25 -14.88 12.87
N LYS A 115 -3.31 -15.70 12.79
CA LYS A 115 -3.56 -16.80 13.72
C LYS A 115 -2.50 -17.89 13.64
N GLN A 116 -2.08 -18.26 12.44
CA GLN A 116 -0.98 -19.21 12.25
C GLN A 116 0.30 -18.69 12.91
N ARG A 117 0.60 -17.40 12.77
CA ARG A 117 1.73 -16.77 13.48
C ARG A 117 1.54 -16.77 14.99
N GLU A 118 0.35 -16.52 15.52
CA GLU A 118 0.11 -16.59 16.97
C GLU A 118 0.31 -17.99 17.53
N GLY A 119 0.03 -19.04 16.74
CA GLY A 119 0.44 -20.42 17.07
C GLY A 119 1.95 -20.67 16.97
N VAL A 120 2.68 -19.83 16.21
CA VAL A 120 4.15 -19.90 15.97
C VAL A 120 4.93 -18.89 16.84
N ARG A 121 4.24 -18.07 17.67
CA ARG A 121 4.79 -16.90 18.39
C ARG A 121 5.89 -17.21 19.42
N ASP A 122 6.32 -18.45 19.58
CA ASP A 122 7.53 -18.75 20.33
C ASP A 122 8.81 -18.17 19.70
N ASN A 123 8.85 -17.80 18.40
CA ASN A 123 10.12 -17.52 17.69
C ASN A 123 10.21 -16.29 16.73
N VAL A 124 9.34 -15.28 16.77
CA VAL A 124 9.42 -14.16 15.78
C VAL A 124 10.04 -12.88 16.37
N THR A 125 11.23 -12.51 15.88
CA THR A 125 11.89 -11.21 16.16
C THR A 125 11.48 -10.17 15.10
N TYR A 126 11.03 -8.99 15.54
CA TYR A 126 10.67 -7.87 14.66
C TYR A 126 11.80 -6.83 14.65
N THR A 127 12.13 -6.32 13.47
CA THR A 127 12.95 -5.10 13.32
C THR A 127 12.12 -4.04 12.62
N VAL A 128 11.67 -3.03 13.37
CA VAL A 128 11.07 -1.81 12.84
C VAL A 128 12.20 -0.80 12.61
N ARG A 129 12.36 -0.30 11.39
CA ARG A 129 13.25 0.84 11.10
C ARG A 129 12.39 2.07 10.87
N THR A 130 12.40 2.99 11.83
CA THR A 130 11.87 4.34 11.65
C THR A 130 12.92 5.20 10.96
N ALA A 131 12.60 5.74 9.78
CA ALA A 131 13.46 6.67 9.07
C ALA A 131 13.15 8.11 9.52
N SER A 132 13.68 8.48 10.68
CA SER A 132 13.95 9.87 11.04
C SER A 132 15.14 9.85 12.01
N ASP A 133 16.25 10.42 11.54
CA ASP A 133 17.49 10.67 12.30
C ASP A 133 18.50 9.53 12.51
N GLY A 134 18.57 8.54 11.59
CA GLY A 134 19.69 7.57 11.54
C GLY A 134 19.80 6.62 12.74
N LYS A 135 18.88 6.68 13.70
CA LYS A 135 18.86 5.83 14.89
C LYS A 135 18.02 4.59 14.63
N VAL A 136 18.68 3.44 14.50
CA VAL A 136 18.00 2.14 14.46
C VAL A 136 17.50 1.82 15.86
N ILE A 137 16.20 2.01 16.10
CA ILE A 137 15.53 1.50 17.30
C ILE A 137 15.08 0.06 17.05
N THR A 138 15.88 -0.89 17.52
CA THR A 138 15.46 -2.30 17.60
C THR A 138 14.59 -2.48 18.84
N GLU A 139 13.28 -2.34 18.70
CA GLU A 139 12.35 -2.69 19.78
C GLU A 139 12.01 -4.18 19.74
N THR A 140 12.57 -4.94 20.68
CA THR A 140 12.19 -6.33 20.92
C THR A 140 10.94 -6.35 21.79
N HIS A 141 9.79 -6.58 21.19
CA HIS A 141 8.54 -6.79 21.93
C HIS A 141 8.45 -8.25 22.42
N ASN A 142 8.97 -8.51 23.62
CA ASN A 142 8.69 -9.74 24.34
C ASN A 142 7.33 -9.63 25.03
N VAL A 143 6.34 -10.36 24.53
CA VAL A 143 5.08 -10.54 25.24
C VAL A 143 5.20 -11.84 26.05
N LEU A 144 5.50 -11.72 27.33
CA LEU A 144 5.57 -12.86 28.26
C LEU A 144 4.22 -13.61 28.24
N PRO A 145 4.24 -14.96 28.29
CA PRO A 145 3.01 -15.73 28.34
C PRO A 145 2.27 -15.44 29.64
N ARG A 146 0.97 -15.14 29.55
CA ARG A 146 0.10 -15.20 30.74
C ARG A 146 0.11 -16.64 31.24
N ARG A 147 0.71 -16.85 32.41
CA ARG A 147 0.52 -18.08 33.19
C ARG A 147 -0.97 -18.28 33.40
N GLN A 148 -1.52 -19.33 32.80
CA GLN A 148 -2.77 -19.90 33.27
C GLN A 148 -2.43 -20.73 34.51
N GLY A 149 -3.02 -20.36 35.64
CA GLY A 149 -3.12 -21.16 36.86
C GLY A 149 -4.59 -21.43 37.13
#